data_AF-A0A950P7K4-F1
#
_entry.id   AF-A0A950P7K4-F1
#
_cell.length_a   1.000
_cell.length_b   1.000
_cell.length_c   1.000
_cell.angle_alpha   90.00
_cell.angle_beta   90.00
_cell.angle_gamma   90.00
#
_symmetry.space_group_name_H-M   'P 1'
#
loop_
_entity.id
_entity.type
_entity.pdbx_description
1 polymer ?
#
loop_
_entity_poly.entity_id
_entity_poly.type
_entity_poly.pdbx_seq_one_letter_code
_entity_poly.pdbx_strand_id
1 'polypeptide(L)'
;MNEPAAKKCIYPGCDRPAVPPHPLGGPQPSFCDREDHNALTAHQERQRIARERAESDERPQPPARERAESDERPQPPAPKRAESEEVV
;
A
#
# COMPACT_ATOMS: atom_id res chain seq x y z
N MET A 1 27.82 -4.91 -15.62
CA MET A 1 26.73 -3.95 -15.84
C MET A 1 25.50 -4.52 -15.14
N ASN A 2 25.01 -3.88 -14.08
CA ASN A 2 23.86 -4.38 -13.32
C ASN A 2 22.60 -3.82 -13.96
N GLU A 3 22.03 -4.55 -14.92
CA GLU A 3 20.76 -4.20 -15.55
C GLU A 3 19.67 -4.36 -14.48
N PRO A 4 19.00 -3.29 -14.03
CA PRO A 4 18.00 -3.41 -12.98
C PRO A 4 16.87 -4.27 -13.52
N ALA A 5 16.69 -5.46 -12.95
CA ALA A 5 15.62 -6.39 -13.31
C ALA A 5 14.30 -5.61 -13.46
N ALA A 6 13.87 -5.42 -14.70
CA ALA A 6 12.74 -4.58 -15.01
C ALA A 6 11.50 -5.21 -14.37
N LYS A 7 10.91 -4.52 -13.39
CA LYS A 7 9.66 -4.97 -12.78
C LYS A 7 8.60 -5.03 -13.86
N LYS A 8 7.71 -6.02 -13.81
CA LYS A 8 6.57 -6.10 -14.73
C LYS A 8 5.56 -5.00 -14.40
N CYS A 9 4.83 -4.52 -15.41
CA CYS A 9 3.71 -3.61 -15.23
C CYS A 9 2.69 -4.20 -14.25
N ILE A 10 2.28 -3.42 -13.25
CA ILE A 10 1.32 -3.86 -12.23
C ILE A 10 -0.15 -3.72 -12.67
N TYR A 11 -0.40 -3.33 -13.92
CA TYR A 11 -1.75 -3.21 -14.45
C TYR A 11 -2.36 -4.62 -14.61
N PRO A 12 -3.58 -4.87 -14.11
CA PRO A 12 -4.19 -6.20 -14.19
C PRO A 12 -4.30 -6.68 -15.64
N GLY A 13 -3.74 -7.86 -15.93
CA GLY A 13 -3.72 -8.43 -17.28
C GLY A 13 -2.63 -7.88 -18.21
N CYS A 14 -1.69 -7.06 -17.72
CA CYS A 14 -0.56 -6.59 -18.51
C CYS A 14 0.73 -7.37 -18.21
N ASP A 15 1.38 -7.90 -19.25
CA ASP A 15 2.65 -8.61 -19.13
C ASP A 15 3.88 -7.81 -19.58
N ARG A 16 3.71 -6.55 -20.01
CA ARG A 16 4.82 -5.71 -20.47
C ARG A 16 5.75 -5.32 -19.30
N PRO A 17 7.05 -5.11 -19.58
CA PRO A 17 7.95 -4.54 -18.57
C PRO A 17 7.51 -3.12 -18.22
N ALA A 18 7.70 -2.75 -16.95
CA ALA A 18 7.55 -1.37 -16.52
C ALA A 18 8.64 -0.50 -17.15
N VAL A 19 8.38 0.81 -17.22
CA VAL A 19 9.34 1.76 -17.80
C VAL A 19 10.67 1.67 -17.03
N PRO A 20 11.81 1.63 -17.74
CA PRO A 20 13.13 1.62 -17.12
C PRO A 20 13.32 2.82 -16.17
N PRO A 21 14.17 2.67 -15.14
CA PRO A 21 14.52 3.81 -14.30
C PRO A 21 15.19 4.90 -15.14
N HIS A 22 14.96 6.17 -14.76
CA HIS A 22 15.53 7.31 -15.48
C HIS A 22 17.07 7.33 -15.33
N PRO A 23 17.84 7.69 -16.37
CA PRO A 23 19.31 7.67 -16.32
C PRO A 23 19.93 8.64 -15.31
N LEU A 24 19.22 9.74 -14.99
CA LEU A 24 19.63 10.70 -13.94
C LEU A 24 19.28 10.22 -12.51
N GLY A 25 18.79 9.00 -12.36
CA GLY A 25 18.31 8.46 -11.10
C GLY A 25 16.84 8.76 -10.84
N GLY A 26 16.29 8.11 -9.82
CA GLY A 26 14.87 8.16 -9.45
C GLY A 26 14.28 6.77 -9.27
N PRO A 27 13.17 6.65 -8.53
CA PRO A 27 12.50 5.36 -8.37
C PRO A 27 12.00 4.86 -9.72
N GLN A 28 12.18 3.56 -9.96
CA GLN A 28 11.62 2.91 -11.14
C GLN A 28 10.08 2.96 -11.07
N PRO A 29 9.39 3.43 -12.11
CA PRO A 29 7.93 3.39 -12.17
C PRO A 29 7.41 1.95 -12.22
N SER A 30 6.21 1.73 -11.70
CA SER A 30 5.58 0.40 -11.66
C SER A 30 4.76 0.06 -12.91
N PHE A 31 4.63 1.00 -13.85
CA PHE A 31 3.80 0.88 -15.04
C PHE A 31 4.65 0.94 -16.31
N CYS A 32 4.13 0.37 -17.41
CA CYS A 32 4.76 0.47 -18.72
C CYS A 32 4.50 1.84 -19.37
N ASP A 33 5.06 2.04 -20.55
CA ASP A 33 4.96 3.20 -21.44
C ASP A 33 3.54 3.51 -21.97
N ARG A 34 2.50 2.83 -21.48
CA ARG A 34 1.12 3.09 -21.91
C ARG A 34 0.49 4.13 -20.99
N GLU A 35 -0.07 5.19 -21.58
CA GLU A 35 -0.79 6.25 -20.84
C GLU A 35 -2.00 5.71 -20.05
N ASP A 36 -2.68 4.70 -20.60
CA ASP A 36 -3.80 4.02 -19.94
C ASP A 36 -3.39 3.21 -18.72
N HIS A 37 -2.11 2.86 -18.58
CA HIS A 37 -1.62 2.01 -17.50
C HIS A 37 -1.03 2.90 -16.40
N ASN A 38 -1.88 3.39 -15.53
CA ASN A 38 -1.49 4.24 -14.41
C ASN A 38 -2.16 3.79 -13.12
N ALA A 39 -1.85 4.47 -12.01
CA ALA A 39 -2.34 4.10 -10.69
C ALA A 39 -3.87 4.17 -10.57
N LEU A 40 -4.47 5.18 -11.18
CA LEU A 40 -5.91 5.41 -11.12
C LEU A 40 -6.67 4.34 -11.90
N THR A 41 -6.31 4.14 -13.16
CA THR A 41 -6.98 3.16 -14.03
C THR A 41 -6.76 1.74 -13.55
N ALA A 42 -5.56 1.40 -13.09
CA ALA A 42 -5.30 0.08 -12.51
C ALA A 42 -6.12 -0.17 -11.24
N HIS A 43 -6.36 0.87 -10.43
CA HIS A 43 -7.22 0.75 -9.25
C HIS A 43 -8.68 0.55 -9.64
N GLN A 44 -9.20 1.32 -10.60
CA GLN A 44 -10.55 1.17 -11.12
C GLN A 44 -10.79 -0.23 -11.70
N GLU A 45 -9.84 -0.74 -12.49
CA GLU A 45 -9.94 -2.07 -13.09
C GLU A 45 -9.91 -3.18 -12.02
N ARG A 46 -9.05 -3.05 -10.99
CA ARG A 46 -9.09 -3.97 -9.85
C ARG A 46 -10.43 -3.93 -9.10
N GLN A 47 -11.02 -2.75 -8.92
CA GLN A 47 -12.34 -2.64 -8.31
C GLN A 47 -13.42 -3.31 -9.15
N ARG A 48 -13.37 -3.15 -10.48
CA ARG A 48 -14.31 -3.79 -11.40
C ARG A 48 -14.22 -5.30 -11.31
N ILE A 49 -13.03 -5.87 -11.45
CA ILE A 49 -12.80 -7.33 -11.34
C ILE A 49 -13.24 -7.86 -9.98
N ALA A 50 -12.97 -7.11 -8.90
CA ALA A 50 -13.39 -7.51 -7.56
C ALA A 50 -14.92 -7.55 -7.40
N ARG A 51 -15.64 -6.59 -8.00
CA ARG A 51 -17.12 -6.60 -8.02
C ARG A 51 -17.65 -7.78 -8.83
N GLU A 52 -17.14 -7.98 -10.04
CA GLU A 52 -17.53 -9.12 -10.91
C GLU A 52 -17.25 -10.46 -10.22
N ARG A 53 -16.14 -10.59 -9.50
CA ARG A 53 -15.82 -11.78 -8.67
C ARG A 53 -16.76 -11.94 -7.48
N ALA A 54 -17.14 -10.85 -6.81
CA ALA A 54 -18.06 -10.91 -5.68
C ALA A 54 -19.48 -11.28 -6.12
N GLU A 55 -19.90 -10.89 -7.32
CA GLU A 55 -21.19 -11.25 -7.90
C GLU A 55 -21.23 -12.70 -8.41
N SER A 56 -20.08 -13.25 -8.83
CA SER A 56 -19.99 -14.62 -9.37
C SER A 56 -19.62 -15.70 -8.35
N ASP A 57 -18.98 -15.35 -7.23
CA ASP A 57 -18.70 -16.27 -6.12
C ASP A 57 -19.78 -16.05 -5.03
N GLU A 58 -20.88 -16.82 -5.06
CA GLU A 58 -21.89 -16.93 -3.96
C GLU A 58 -21.27 -17.53 -2.68
N ARG A 59 -20.20 -16.94 -2.18
CA ARG A 59 -19.63 -17.25 -0.87
C ARG A 59 -19.34 -15.92 -0.19
N PRO A 60 -20.07 -15.57 0.87
CA PRO A 60 -19.93 -14.27 1.50
C PRO A 60 -18.51 -14.16 2.08
N GLN A 61 -17.69 -13.31 1.47
CA GLN A 61 -16.46 -12.88 2.09
C GLN A 61 -16.83 -11.83 3.14
N PRO A 62 -16.54 -12.04 4.43
CA PRO A 62 -16.73 -11.00 5.43
C PRO A 62 -15.88 -9.78 5.04
N PRO A 63 -16.35 -8.56 5.30
CA PRO A 63 -15.60 -7.36 4.95
C PRO A 63 -14.22 -7.41 5.64
N ALA A 64 -13.17 -7.15 4.87
CA ALA A 64 -11.78 -7.12 5.30
C ALA A 64 -11.45 -5.94 6.25
N ARG A 65 -12.33 -5.65 7.21
CA ARG A 65 -12.18 -4.66 8.29
C ARG A 65 -13.01 -5.03 9.52
N GLU A 66 -12.81 -6.22 10.06
CA GLU A 66 -12.94 -6.41 11.52
C GLU A 66 -11.55 -6.21 12.15
N ARG A 67 -11.05 -4.97 12.00
CA ARG A 67 -10.06 -4.36 12.90
C ARG A 67 -10.75 -3.18 13.56
N ALA A 68 -11.88 -3.44 14.22
CA ALA A 68 -12.32 -2.58 15.30
C ALA A 68 -11.78 -3.20 16.59
N GLU A 69 -11.03 -2.39 17.33
CA GLU A 69 -10.95 -2.47 18.79
C GLU A 69 -10.09 -3.59 19.40
N SER A 70 -8.77 -3.35 19.49
CA SER A 70 -7.89 -3.83 20.58
C SER A 70 -6.45 -3.35 20.32
N ASP A 71 -6.19 -2.03 20.41
CA ASP A 71 -4.88 -1.50 20.81
C ASP A 71 -5.01 0.00 21.13
N GLU A 72 -5.91 0.31 22.07
CA GLU A 72 -5.71 1.50 22.90
C GLU A 72 -4.42 1.23 23.67
N ARG A 73 -3.28 1.78 23.25
CA ARG A 73 -2.11 1.90 24.13
C ARG A 73 -2.52 2.84 25.26
N PRO A 74 -2.70 2.38 26.51
CA PRO A 74 -2.83 3.31 27.61
C PRO A 74 -1.54 4.12 27.65
N GLN A 75 -1.65 5.45 27.55
CA GLN A 75 -0.52 6.32 27.84
C GLN A 75 -0.10 6.04 29.29
N PRO A 76 1.18 5.72 29.57
CA PRO A 76 1.62 5.65 30.95
C PRO A 76 1.41 7.04 31.59
N PRO A 77 0.91 7.12 32.83
CA PRO A 77 0.76 8.42 33.48
C PRO A 77 2.14 9.09 33.56
N ALA A 78 2.18 10.37 33.21
CA ALA A 78 3.37 11.19 33.33
C ALA A 78 3.99 11.02 34.73
N PRO A 79 5.31 10.92 34.87
CA PRO A 79 5.93 10.92 36.19
C PRO A 79 5.58 12.25 36.85
N LYS A 80 4.72 12.20 37.86
CA LYS A 80 4.54 13.26 38.85
C LYS A 80 5.93 13.56 39.39
N ARG A 81 6.49 14.68 38.93
CA ARG A 81 7.73 15.21 39.48
C ARG A 81 7.42 15.50 40.95
N ALA A 82 7.86 14.59 41.81
CA ALA A 82 7.75 14.74 43.25
C ALA A 82 8.48 16.03 43.62
N GLU A 83 7.73 16.97 44.18
CA GLU A 83 8.29 17.88 45.17
C GLU A 83 8.90 17.03 46.29
N SER A 84 10.21 17.19 46.49
CA SER A 84 10.99 16.82 47.66
C SER A 84 12.28 17.64 47.51
N GLU A 85 12.32 18.87 48.01
CA GLU A 85 12.68 19.22 49.39
C GLU A 85 14.16 18.94 49.70
N GLU A 86 14.90 20.04 49.85
CA GLU A 86 16.01 20.31 50.79
C GLU A 86 17.48 19.91 50.49
N VAL A 87 18.35 20.82 50.97
CA VAL A 87 19.79 20.74 51.32
C VAL A 87 20.81 21.05 50.22
N VAL A 88 21.30 22.32 50.16
CA VAL A 88 22.59 22.80 50.73
C VAL A 88 22.49 24.31 50.98
#